data_AF-A0A286TY39-F1
#
_entry.id   AF-A0A286TY39-F1
#
_cell.length_a   1.000
_cell.length_b   1.000
_cell.length_c   1.000
_cell.angle_alpha   90.00
_cell.angle_beta   90.00
_cell.angle_gamma   90.00
#
_symmetry.space_group_name_H-M   'P 1'
#
loop_
_entity.id
_entity.type
_entity.pdbx_description
1 polymer ?
#
loop_
_entity_poly.entity_id
_entity_poly.type
_entity_poly.pdbx_seq_one_letter_code
_entity_poly.pdbx_strand_id
1 'polypeptide(L)' 'MTDNSDKPAEDYGTFHMTAILIKRVRQLIDGAPALIETDSSDPVKTAFEEFASGNLSITEDVVTEEK' A
#
# COMPACT_ATOMS: atom_id res chain seq x y z
N MET A 1 -0.36 2.09 -26.43
CA MET A 1 0.35 2.46 -25.18
C MET A 1 -0.59 3.36 -24.43
N THR A 2 -1.43 2.78 -23.57
CA THR A 2 -2.38 3.54 -22.75
C THR A 2 -1.76 3.66 -21.38
N ASP A 3 -1.58 4.91 -20.99
CA ASP A 3 -1.04 5.40 -19.73
C ASP A 3 -1.92 4.87 -18.58
N ASN A 4 -1.37 4.02 -17.72
CA ASN A 4 -2.07 3.38 -16.60
C ASN A 4 -2.08 4.27 -15.35
N SER A 5 -2.14 5.59 -15.53
CA SER A 5 -1.87 6.58 -14.49
C SER A 5 -3.13 7.18 -13.86
N ASP A 6 -4.33 6.77 -14.28
CA ASP A 6 -5.58 7.36 -13.80
C ASP A 6 -6.53 6.29 -13.24
N LYS A 7 -6.68 6.32 -11.90
CA LYS A 7 -7.72 5.69 -11.07
C LYS A 7 -7.51 4.23 -10.63
N PRO A 8 -6.71 4.02 -9.58
CA PRO A 8 -6.67 2.74 -8.87
C PRO A 8 -8.03 2.28 -8.29
N ALA A 9 -8.99 3.18 -8.12
CA ALA A 9 -10.32 2.87 -7.60
C ALA A 9 -11.26 2.18 -8.61
N GLU A 10 -10.98 2.27 -9.91
CA GLU A 10 -11.89 1.79 -10.97
C GLU A 10 -11.65 0.31 -11.32
N ASP A 11 -10.42 -0.20 -11.18
CA ASP A 11 -10.07 -1.60 -11.51
C ASP A 11 -9.99 -2.55 -10.30
N TYR A 12 -9.76 -2.03 -9.10
CA TYR A 12 -9.64 -2.82 -7.87
C TYR A 12 -10.55 -2.21 -6.81
N GLY A 13 -11.82 -2.62 -6.77
CA GLY A 13 -12.86 -1.98 -5.96
C GLY A 13 -12.42 -1.64 -4.53
N THR A 14 -12.98 -0.58 -3.95
CA THR A 14 -12.59 0.09 -2.68
C THR A 14 -12.14 -0.82 -1.51
N PHE A 15 -12.65 -2.05 -1.45
CA PHE A 15 -12.24 -3.05 -0.46
C PHE A 15 -10.82 -3.58 -0.64
N HIS A 16 -10.34 -3.75 -1.87
CA HIS A 16 -8.98 -4.24 -2.16
C HIS A 16 -7.92 -3.24 -1.71
N MET A 17 -8.14 -1.96 -2.03
CA MET A 17 -7.37 -0.83 -1.50
C MET A 17 -7.27 -0.85 0.02
N THR A 18 -8.42 -1.03 0.67
CA THR A 18 -8.50 -1.04 2.13
C THR A 18 -7.73 -2.23 2.71
N ALA A 19 -7.83 -3.41 2.09
CA ALA A 19 -7.12 -4.61 2.54
C ALA A 19 -5.59 -4.46 2.45
N ILE A 20 -5.08 -3.88 1.36
CA ILE A 20 -3.65 -3.64 1.17
C ILE A 20 -3.11 -2.62 2.16
N LEU A 21 -3.82 -1.50 2.36
CA LEU A 21 -3.44 -0.50 3.33
C LEU A 21 -3.40 -1.10 4.75
N ILE A 22 -4.42 -1.87 5.13
CA ILE A 22 -4.45 -2.53 6.44
C ILE A 22 -3.28 -3.53 6.58
N LYS A 23 -2.98 -4.30 5.54
CA LYS A 23 -1.82 -5.22 5.54
C LYS A 23 -0.52 -4.45 5.75
N ARG A 24 -0.34 -3.33 5.04
CA ARG A 24 0.87 -2.51 5.14
C ARG A 24 1.03 -1.85 6.51
N VAL A 25 -0.05 -1.32 7.07
CA VAL A 25 -0.06 -0.77 8.43
C VAL A 25 0.39 -1.81 9.45
N ARG A 26 -0.09 -3.07 9.34
CA ARG A 26 0.35 -4.15 10.23
C ARG A 26 1.84 -4.43 10.09
N GLN A 27 2.37 -4.48 8.87
CA GLN A 27 3.81 -4.66 8.65
C GLN A 27 4.63 -3.54 9.31
N LEU A 28 4.18 -2.28 9.21
CA LEU A 28 4.85 -1.15 9.87
C LEU A 28 4.79 -1.26 11.41
N ILE A 29 3.66 -1.71 11.96
CA ILE A 29 3.53 -2.00 13.40
C ILE A 29 4.46 -3.13 13.84
N ASP A 30 4.62 -4.16 13.00
CA ASP A 30 5.52 -5.29 13.24
C ASP A 30 7.01 -4.93 13.06
N GLY A 31 7.31 -3.67 12.73
CA GLY A 31 8.68 -3.14 12.61
C GLY A 31 9.28 -3.26 11.21
N ALA A 32 8.47 -3.50 10.17
CA ALA A 32 8.94 -3.41 8.79
C ALA A 32 9.39 -1.98 8.48
N PRO A 33 10.47 -1.79 7.69
CA PRO A 33 10.93 -0.47 7.31
C PRO A 33 9.92 0.22 6.40
N ALA A 34 9.85 1.55 6.52
CA ALA A 34 9.11 2.39 5.59
C ALA A 34 9.77 2.35 4.20
N LEU A 35 8.95 2.36 3.15
CA LEU A 35 9.39 2.40 1.74
C LEU A 35 9.76 3.82 1.29
N ILE A 36 9.43 4.82 2.10
CA ILE A 36 9.76 6.23 1.88
C ILE A 36 10.39 6.82 3.14
N GLU A 37 11.15 7.90 2.95
CA GLU A 37 11.51 8.78 4.06
C GLU A 37 10.27 9.57 4.48
N THR A 38 9.78 9.30 5.69
CA THR A 38 8.64 10.01 6.29
C THR A 38 9.01 10.46 7.69
N ASP A 39 8.61 11.70 8.02
CA ASP A 39 8.74 12.24 9.37
C ASP A 39 7.62 11.73 10.30
N SER A 40 6.70 10.91 9.78
CA SER A 40 5.59 10.38 10.55
C SER A 40 5.94 9.06 11.24
N SER A 41 5.72 9.01 12.55
CA SER A 41 5.73 7.75 13.32
C SER A 41 4.37 7.04 13.32
N ASP A 42 3.35 7.59 12.64
CA ASP A 42 2.03 6.97 12.54
C ASP A 42 2.02 5.97 11.37
N PRO A 43 1.89 4.66 11.64
CA PRO A 43 1.94 3.64 10.60
C PRO A 43 0.81 3.78 9.57
N VAL A 44 -0.34 4.34 9.96
CA VAL A 44 -1.44 4.60 9.02
C VAL A 44 -1.03 5.67 8.03
N LYS A 45 -0.50 6.79 8.53
CA LYS A 45 -0.07 7.91 7.69
C LYS A 45 1.06 7.50 6.75
N THR A 46 2.06 6.78 7.26
CA THR A 46 3.16 6.25 6.44
C THR A 46 2.65 5.34 5.31
N ALA A 47 1.72 4.41 5.59
CA ALA A 47 1.18 3.53 4.55
C ALA A 47 0.43 4.30 3.44
N PHE A 48 -0.29 5.37 3.80
CA PHE A 48 -0.96 6.24 2.82
C PHE A 48 0.04 7.07 2.00
N GLU A 49 1.11 7.55 2.62
CA GLU A 49 2.18 8.29 1.92
C GLU A 49 2.95 7.38 0.96
N GLU A 50 3.28 6.15 1.36
CA GLU A 50 3.88 5.13 0.49
C GLU A 50 2.98 4.76 -0.70
N PHE A 51 1.66 4.73 -0.45
CA PHE A 51 0.68 4.53 -1.50
C PHE A 51 0.60 5.72 -2.46
N ALA A 52 0.55 6.94 -1.93
CA ALA A 52 0.52 8.16 -2.73
C ALA A 52 1.81 8.37 -3.54
N SER A 53 2.95 7.89 -3.05
CA SER A 53 4.22 7.94 -3.76
C SER A 53 4.35 6.88 -4.86
N GLY A 54 3.38 5.97 -4.98
CA GLY A 54 3.41 4.86 -5.95
C GLY A 54 4.36 3.72 -5.58
N ASN A 55 4.94 3.73 -4.36
CA ASN A 55 5.84 2.67 -3.89
C ASN A 55 5.09 1.46 -3.31
N LEU A 56 3.84 1.65 -2.90
CA LEU A 56 2.93 0.57 -2.52
C LEU A 56 2.04 0.21 -3.72
N SER A 57 2.35 -0.90 -4.38
CA SER A 57 1.55 -1.37 -5.51
C SER A 57 0.29 -2.10 -5.05
N ILE A 58 -0.85 -1.73 -5.63
CA ILE A 58 -2.14 -2.39 -5.40
C ILE A 58 -2.29 -3.66 -6.23
N THR A 59 -1.53 -3.74 -7.33
CA THR A 59 -1.59 -4.82 -8.31
C THR A 59 -0.65 -5.96 -7.96
N GLU A 60 0.17 -5.83 -6.92
CA GLU A 60 0.89 -6.99 -6.40
C GLU A 60 -0.13 -7.93 -5.79
N ASP A 61 -0.43 -9.01 -6.53
CA ASP A 61 -1.10 -10.19 -6.00
C ASP A 61 -0.54 -10.43 -4.61
N VAL A 62 -1.42 -10.45 -3.62
CA VAL A 62 -1.07 -10.81 -2.26
C VAL A 62 -0.58 -12.26 -2.34
N VAL A 63 0.73 -12.44 -2.55
CA VAL A 63 1.40 -13.71 -2.33
C VAL A 63 1.39 -13.87 -0.82
N THR A 64 0.29 -14.39 -0.30
CA THR A 64 0.26 -15.07 0.98
C THR A 64 1.17 -16.27 0.81
N GLU A 65 2.44 -16.13 1.19
CA GLU A 65 3.21 -17.29 1.57
C GLU A 65 2.53 -17.87 2.81
N GLU A 66 1.65 -18.84 2.60
CA GLU A 66 1.22 -19.76 3.65
C GLU A 66 2.44 -20.61 4.03
N LYS A 67 2.86 -20.51 5.29
CA LYS A 67 3.89 -21.36 5.88
C LYS A 67 3.24 -22.41 6.78
#